data_AF-A0AAN1CFL8-F1
#
_entry.id   AF-A0AAN1CFL8-F1
#
_cell.length_a   1.000
_cell.length_b   1.000
_cell.length_c   1.000
_cell.angle_alpha   90.00
_cell.angle_beta   90.00
_cell.angle_gamma   90.00
#
_symmetry.space_group_name_H-M   'P 1'
#
loop_
_entity.id
_entity.type
_entity.pdbx_description
1 polymer ?
#
loop_
_entity_poly.entity_id
_entity_poly.type
_entity_poly.pdbx_seq_one_letter_code
_entity_poly.pdbx_strand_id
1 'polypeptide(L)'
;MLTLLCLLSCDIDALNALLSKAREKFLEENKNIEGAGHEQEGEEEQVDFVENMEEGGVRQVVQGEPVAPVNDFIPVFQYSQQETIEIEEKDLIPSTKEEKEAEAEIEKVKSALGNYEFAKLIEDACKLKGEYEQLESSFYDILSDIQRKTNSYPRKSRIERQNLIQLQNKLKINLELERLINQVEEGLNELQSAKFFFEKAQETLKEAIAERLKNALRSSFRRVANYLLVQLSREAQRYAENSLGQLESSSIKLNEAKGKKKEIEELIEEAKSSLAS
;
A
#
# COMPACT_ATOMS: atom_id res chain seq x y z
N MET A 1 13.04 0.11 -10.92
CA MET A 1 13.59 -1.07 -11.65
C MET A 1 14.82 -1.70 -11.00
N LEU A 2 15.89 -0.97 -10.68
CA LEU A 2 17.09 -1.55 -10.04
C LEU A 2 16.83 -2.10 -8.63
N THR A 3 15.95 -1.48 -7.85
CA THR A 3 15.52 -1.94 -6.51
C THR A 3 14.65 -3.20 -6.55
N LEU A 4 13.81 -3.36 -7.58
CA LEU A 4 12.99 -4.57 -7.79
C LEU A 4 13.78 -5.74 -8.39
N LEU A 5 14.86 -5.48 -9.14
CA LEU A 5 15.80 -6.53 -9.56
C LEU A 5 16.52 -7.20 -8.37
N CYS A 6 16.64 -6.52 -7.23
CA CYS A 6 17.17 -7.12 -6.00
C CYS A 6 16.20 -8.06 -5.30
N LEU A 7 14.87 -7.96 -5.53
CA LEU A 7 13.90 -8.98 -5.09
C LEU A 7 14.17 -10.34 -5.76
N LEU A 8 14.81 -10.34 -6.93
CA LEU A 8 14.96 -11.48 -7.82
C LEU A 8 16.27 -12.26 -7.66
N SER A 9 17.34 -11.64 -7.18
CA SER A 9 18.68 -12.24 -7.24
C SER A 9 19.18 -12.89 -5.94
N CYS A 10 18.48 -12.74 -4.80
CA CYS A 10 19.02 -13.08 -3.47
C CYS A 10 20.41 -12.48 -3.21
N ASP A 11 20.79 -11.42 -3.94
CA ASP A 11 22.09 -10.79 -3.82
C ASP A 11 21.98 -9.60 -2.86
N ILE A 12 22.09 -9.93 -1.57
CA ILE A 12 21.98 -8.99 -0.44
C ILE A 12 23.05 -7.91 -0.54
N ASP A 13 24.23 -8.22 -1.11
CA ASP A 13 25.33 -7.29 -1.26
C ASP A 13 25.05 -6.23 -2.32
N ALA A 14 24.39 -6.60 -3.43
CA ALA A 14 23.94 -5.65 -4.45
C ALA A 14 22.86 -4.69 -3.92
N LEU A 15 21.96 -5.18 -3.07
CA LEU A 15 20.92 -4.36 -2.43
C LEU A 15 21.52 -3.38 -1.41
N ASN A 16 22.45 -3.84 -0.55
CA ASN A 16 23.13 -3.00 0.43
C ASN A 16 23.96 -1.89 -0.25
N ALA A 17 24.62 -2.19 -1.36
CA ALA A 17 25.36 -1.20 -2.15
C ALA A 17 24.43 -0.12 -2.75
N LEU A 18 23.24 -0.50 -3.22
CA LEU A 18 22.25 0.45 -3.75
C LEU A 18 21.63 1.33 -2.65
N LEU A 19 21.28 0.75 -1.50
CA LEU A 19 20.72 1.49 -0.37
C LEU A 19 21.73 2.50 0.21
N SER A 20 23.01 2.11 0.29
CA SER A 20 24.09 2.99 0.75
C SER A 20 24.27 4.18 -0.20
N LYS A 21 24.25 3.92 -1.51
CA LYS A 21 24.37 4.95 -2.55
C LYS A 21 23.16 5.89 -2.63
N ALA A 22 21.96 5.38 -2.34
CA ALA A 22 20.75 6.21 -2.24
C ALA A 22 20.79 7.11 -0.99
N ARG A 23 21.27 6.59 0.15
CA ARG A 23 21.47 7.39 1.38
C ARG A 23 22.53 8.48 1.21
N GLU A 24 23.64 8.19 0.51
CA GLU A 24 24.64 9.21 0.18
C GLU A 24 24.06 10.34 -0.67
N LYS A 25 23.28 10.01 -1.72
CA LYS A 25 22.62 11.02 -2.56
C LYS A 25 21.63 11.88 -1.78
N PHE A 26 20.81 11.28 -0.91
CA PHE A 26 19.87 12.03 -0.06
C PHE A 26 20.58 12.98 0.91
N LEU A 27 21.73 12.58 1.44
CA LEU A 27 22.56 13.43 2.31
C LEU A 27 23.29 14.54 1.54
N GLU A 28 23.67 14.29 0.29
CA GLU A 28 24.28 15.29 -0.60
C GLU A 28 23.26 16.34 -1.07
N GLU A 29 22.03 15.92 -1.34
CA GLU A 29 20.93 16.78 -1.77
C GLU A 29 20.45 17.68 -0.61
N ASN A 30 20.40 17.16 0.62
CA ASN A 30 20.05 17.93 1.82
C ASN A 30 21.15 18.90 2.29
N LYS A 31 22.43 18.67 1.96
CA LYS A 31 23.50 19.65 2.23
C LYS A 31 23.42 20.90 1.35
N ASN A 32 22.69 20.84 0.24
CA ASN A 32 22.50 21.98 -0.66
C ASN A 32 21.26 22.83 -0.31
N ILE A 33 20.56 22.51 0.79
CA ILE A 33 19.38 23.25 1.28
C ILE A 33 19.68 23.84 2.67
N GLU A 34 20.83 24.47 2.85
CA GLU A 34 21.03 25.41 3.96
C GLU A 34 20.73 26.83 3.47
N GLY A 35 19.47 27.24 3.56
CA GLY A 35 19.10 28.64 3.32
C GLY A 35 17.68 28.91 2.85
N ALA A 36 16.65 28.44 3.54
CA ALA A 36 15.33 29.08 3.52
C ALA A 36 14.54 28.67 4.77
N GLY A 37 14.34 29.62 5.68
CA GLY A 37 13.53 29.43 6.88
C GLY A 37 12.05 29.24 6.54
N HIS A 38 11.45 28.20 7.10
CA HIS A 38 10.01 27.97 7.06
C HIS A 38 9.36 28.52 8.34
N GLU A 39 8.45 29.48 8.17
CA GLU A 39 7.39 29.76 9.13
C GLU A 39 6.34 28.64 9.04
N GLN A 40 5.91 28.15 10.20
CA GLN A 40 4.84 27.17 10.37
C GLN A 40 3.48 27.90 10.38
N GLU A 41 2.57 27.50 9.50
CA GLU A 41 1.13 27.59 9.75
C GLU A 41 0.50 26.25 9.35
N GLY A 42 -0.23 25.68 10.31
CA GLY A 42 -0.88 24.37 10.19
C GLY A 42 -2.36 24.47 9.87
N GLU A 43 -2.87 23.38 9.33
CA GLU A 43 -4.13 22.66 9.63
C GLU A 43 -4.48 21.82 8.39
N GLU A 44 -4.07 20.54 8.40
CA GLU A 44 -4.62 19.53 7.50
C GLU A 44 -5.72 18.79 8.25
N GLU A 45 -6.95 18.97 7.78
CA GLU A 45 -8.17 18.35 8.28
C GLU A 45 -8.17 16.87 7.88
N GLN A 46 -8.16 15.98 8.87
CA GLN A 46 -8.38 14.54 8.71
C GLN A 46 -9.84 14.31 8.31
N VAL A 47 -10.08 13.70 7.14
CA VAL A 47 -11.41 13.22 6.77
C VAL A 47 -11.51 11.74 7.12
N ASP A 48 -12.18 11.48 8.24
CA ASP A 48 -12.62 10.18 8.73
C ASP A 48 -13.84 9.71 7.91
N PHE A 49 -13.74 8.57 7.24
CA PHE A 49 -14.81 8.03 6.40
C PHE A 49 -15.63 7.01 7.20
N VAL A 50 -16.68 7.49 7.86
CA VAL A 50 -17.68 6.61 8.52
C VAL A 50 -18.80 6.29 7.53
N GLU A 51 -18.83 5.02 7.16
CA GLU A 51 -19.91 4.29 6.51
C GLU A 51 -21.23 4.44 7.30
N ASN A 52 -22.32 4.84 6.63
CA ASN A 52 -23.69 4.59 7.13
C ASN A 52 -24.67 4.45 5.97
N MET A 53 -25.21 3.25 5.86
CA MET A 53 -26.29 2.81 4.99
C MET A 53 -27.63 2.94 5.76
N GLU A 54 -28.71 3.10 4.99
CA GLU A 54 -30.13 2.78 5.30
C GLU A 54 -31.14 3.88 5.72
N GLU A 55 -32.19 3.90 4.87
CA GLU A 55 -33.63 3.97 5.15
C GLU A 55 -34.37 5.29 5.44
N GLY A 56 -35.27 5.62 4.49
CA GLY A 56 -36.70 5.75 4.79
C GLY A 56 -37.23 7.14 5.20
N GLY A 57 -37.96 7.81 4.29
CA GLY A 57 -38.73 8.99 4.68
C GLY A 57 -39.52 9.67 3.57
N VAL A 58 -40.72 9.16 3.29
CA VAL A 58 -41.75 9.75 2.43
C VAL A 58 -42.14 11.16 2.92
N ARG A 59 -42.12 12.16 2.04
CA ARG A 59 -42.84 13.44 2.26
C ARG A 59 -43.90 13.64 1.17
N GLN A 60 -45.15 13.37 1.56
CA GLN A 60 -46.35 13.82 0.85
C GLN A 60 -46.38 15.36 0.80
N VAL A 61 -46.70 15.93 -0.35
CA VAL A 61 -47.11 17.33 -0.48
C VAL A 61 -48.57 17.35 -0.93
N VAL A 62 -49.41 17.94 -0.09
CA VAL A 62 -50.86 18.09 -0.25
C VAL A 62 -51.16 19.00 -1.44
N GLN A 63 -51.98 18.51 -2.37
CA GLN A 63 -52.47 19.24 -3.54
C GLN A 63 -53.76 19.98 -3.17
N GLY A 64 -53.78 21.30 -3.30
CA GLY A 64 -55.02 22.09 -3.30
C GLY A 64 -55.52 22.25 -4.74
N GLU A 65 -56.80 21.95 -4.98
CA GLU A 65 -57.53 22.40 -6.16
C GLU A 65 -57.58 23.95 -6.18
N PRO A 66 -57.54 24.64 -7.35
CA PRO A 66 -58.71 24.56 -8.25
C PRO A 66 -58.54 24.91 -9.76
N VAL A 67 -59.63 24.60 -10.46
CA VAL A 67 -60.18 25.13 -11.75
C VAL A 67 -59.49 24.74 -13.07
N ALA A 68 -60.30 24.14 -13.93
CA ALA A 68 -60.01 23.80 -15.32
C ALA A 68 -59.81 25.02 -16.22
N PRO A 69 -58.85 24.96 -17.16
CA PRO A 69 -58.92 25.70 -18.40
C PRO A 69 -59.13 24.75 -19.60
N VAL A 70 -60.21 25.07 -20.29
CA VAL A 70 -60.52 24.91 -21.71
C VAL A 70 -59.36 24.48 -22.61
N ASN A 71 -59.65 23.39 -23.33
CA ASN A 71 -59.07 22.89 -24.58
C ASN A 71 -58.20 23.89 -25.35
N ASP A 72 -56.88 23.66 -25.38
CA ASP A 72 -56.00 24.00 -26.50
C ASP A 72 -54.81 23.03 -26.54
N PHE A 73 -54.52 22.57 -27.76
CA PHE A 73 -53.57 21.51 -28.10
C PHE A 73 -52.20 21.67 -27.43
N ILE A 74 -51.87 20.79 -26.47
CA ILE A 74 -50.50 20.60 -25.99
C ILE A 74 -49.83 19.55 -26.90
N PRO A 75 -48.74 19.86 -27.62
CA PRO A 75 -48.01 18.83 -28.34
C PRO A 75 -47.43 17.86 -27.32
N VAL A 76 -47.81 16.59 -27.44
CA VAL A 76 -47.19 15.49 -26.69
C VAL A 76 -45.69 15.53 -26.99
N PHE A 77 -44.87 15.95 -26.02
CA PHE A 77 -43.43 15.76 -26.11
C PHE A 77 -43.17 14.25 -26.11
N GLN A 78 -42.91 13.72 -27.30
CA GLN A 78 -42.37 12.38 -27.48
C GLN A 78 -41.01 12.35 -26.77
N TYR A 79 -40.95 11.74 -25.60
CA TYR A 79 -39.68 11.40 -24.97
C TYR A 79 -38.95 10.46 -25.94
N SER A 80 -37.87 10.94 -26.54
CA SER A 80 -36.95 10.10 -27.27
C SER A 80 -36.53 8.95 -26.36
N GLN A 81 -36.74 7.73 -26.83
CA GLN A 81 -36.25 6.52 -26.17
C GLN A 81 -34.76 6.75 -25.89
N GLN A 82 -34.35 6.70 -24.63
CA GLN A 82 -32.92 6.66 -24.31
C GLN A 82 -32.41 5.34 -24.88
N GLU A 83 -31.75 5.39 -26.05
CA GLU A 83 -30.94 4.28 -26.52
C GLU A 83 -29.95 3.93 -25.41
N THR A 84 -30.14 2.76 -24.80
CA THR A 84 -29.13 2.13 -23.94
C THR A 84 -27.92 1.85 -24.82
N ILE A 85 -26.90 2.68 -24.68
CA ILE A 85 -25.63 2.52 -25.37
C ILE A 85 -24.88 1.40 -24.67
N GLU A 86 -24.65 0.29 -25.37
CA GLU A 86 -23.74 -0.76 -24.95
C GLU A 86 -22.30 -0.28 -25.22
N ILE A 87 -21.54 0.01 -24.17
CA ILE A 87 -20.10 0.29 -24.26
C ILE A 87 -19.38 -1.02 -23.98
N GLU A 88 -18.63 -1.52 -24.96
CA GLU A 88 -17.83 -2.72 -24.78
C GLU A 88 -16.43 -2.37 -24.22
N GLU A 89 -15.74 -3.35 -23.61
CA GLU A 89 -14.40 -3.12 -23.03
C GLU A 89 -13.38 -2.65 -24.08
N LYS A 90 -13.53 -3.07 -25.35
CA LYS A 90 -12.68 -2.64 -26.47
C LYS A 90 -12.78 -1.14 -26.78
N ASP A 91 -13.86 -0.49 -26.36
CA ASP A 91 -14.11 0.94 -26.61
C ASP A 91 -13.46 1.83 -25.54
N LEU A 92 -12.96 1.23 -24.45
CA LEU A 92 -12.37 1.94 -23.30
C LEU A 92 -10.91 2.38 -23.58
N ILE A 93 -10.74 3.20 -24.61
CA ILE A 93 -9.43 3.71 -25.02
C ILE A 93 -9.19 5.10 -24.42
N PRO A 94 -8.10 5.29 -23.64
CA PRO A 94 -7.66 6.60 -23.17
C PRO A 94 -7.43 7.58 -24.33
N SER A 95 -8.07 8.74 -24.28
CA SER A 95 -8.01 9.73 -25.38
C SER A 95 -7.67 11.14 -24.90
N THR A 96 -8.18 11.54 -23.73
CA THR A 96 -7.89 12.85 -23.13
C THR A 96 -6.47 12.87 -22.56
N LYS A 97 -5.99 14.07 -22.22
CA LYS A 97 -4.66 14.21 -21.61
C LYS A 97 -4.63 13.48 -20.26
N GLU A 98 -5.63 13.72 -19.42
CA GLU A 98 -5.70 13.16 -18.07
C GLU A 98 -5.89 11.64 -18.07
N GLU A 99 -6.69 11.09 -19.00
CA GLU A 99 -6.82 9.63 -19.15
C GLU A 99 -5.48 8.98 -19.53
N LYS A 100 -4.72 9.62 -20.43
CA LYS A 100 -3.40 9.14 -20.84
C LYS A 100 -2.37 9.24 -19.73
N GLU A 101 -2.44 10.29 -18.91
CA GLU A 101 -1.59 10.45 -17.73
C GLU A 101 -1.90 9.36 -16.68
N ALA A 102 -3.18 9.09 -16.42
CA ALA A 102 -3.60 8.00 -15.54
C ALA A 102 -3.15 6.62 -16.06
N GLU A 103 -3.36 6.33 -17.35
CA GLU A 103 -2.91 5.08 -17.97
C GLU A 103 -1.38 4.92 -17.86
N ALA A 104 -0.63 5.99 -18.13
CA ALA A 104 0.83 5.97 -18.02
C ALA A 104 1.29 5.64 -16.59
N GLU A 105 0.60 6.12 -15.56
CA GLU A 105 0.91 5.81 -14.18
C GLU A 105 0.56 4.35 -13.81
N ILE A 106 -0.58 3.85 -14.27
CA ILE A 106 -0.96 2.44 -14.12
C ILE A 106 0.10 1.53 -14.79
N GLU A 107 0.61 1.91 -15.96
CA GLU A 107 1.68 1.19 -16.65
C GLU A 107 3.00 1.21 -15.87
N LYS A 108 3.29 2.26 -15.10
CA LYS A 108 4.46 2.26 -14.18
C LYS A 108 4.29 1.23 -13.08
N VAL A 109 3.09 1.08 -12.49
CA VAL A 109 2.81 0.04 -11.49
C VAL A 109 2.99 -1.35 -12.10
N LYS A 110 2.42 -1.60 -13.29
CA LYS A 110 2.61 -2.87 -14.02
C LYS A 110 4.09 -3.14 -14.31
N SER A 111 4.83 -2.13 -14.75
CA SER A 111 6.26 -2.24 -15.02
C SER A 111 7.07 -2.51 -13.75
N ALA A 112 6.68 -1.94 -12.61
CA ALA A 112 7.29 -2.19 -11.32
C ALA A 112 7.04 -3.64 -10.88
N LEU A 113 5.81 -4.12 -10.97
CA LEU A 113 5.46 -5.53 -10.73
C LEU A 113 6.21 -6.48 -11.68
N GLY A 114 6.44 -6.07 -12.92
CA GLY A 114 7.08 -6.91 -13.95
C GLY A 114 6.21 -8.12 -14.27
N ASN A 115 6.77 -9.32 -14.09
CA ASN A 115 6.05 -10.59 -14.30
C ASN A 115 5.36 -11.10 -13.02
N TYR A 116 5.39 -10.33 -11.94
CA TYR A 116 4.79 -10.72 -10.67
C TYR A 116 3.36 -10.24 -10.56
N GLU A 117 2.54 -11.03 -9.88
CA GLU A 117 1.20 -10.65 -9.47
C GLU A 117 1.20 -10.28 -7.99
N PHE A 118 0.36 -9.32 -7.61
CA PHE A 118 0.17 -8.95 -6.19
C PHE A 118 -0.17 -10.17 -5.33
N ALA A 119 -0.97 -11.12 -5.84
CA ALA A 119 -1.31 -12.34 -5.11
C ALA A 119 -0.07 -13.13 -4.68
N LYS A 120 0.90 -13.29 -5.57
CA LYS A 120 2.16 -13.99 -5.29
C LYS A 120 3.03 -13.22 -4.30
N LEU A 121 3.14 -11.91 -4.48
CA LEU A 121 3.91 -11.06 -3.56
C LEU A 121 3.32 -11.10 -2.13
N ILE A 122 1.98 -11.08 -2.02
CA ILE A 122 1.27 -11.17 -0.73
C ILE A 122 1.48 -12.54 -0.11
N GLU A 123 1.39 -13.61 -0.90
CA GLU A 123 1.67 -14.97 -0.43
C GLU A 123 3.10 -15.09 0.13
N ASP A 124 4.09 -14.57 -0.59
CA ASP A 124 5.49 -14.60 -0.16
C ASP A 124 5.74 -13.74 1.10
N ALA A 125 5.06 -12.60 1.24
CA ALA A 125 5.10 -11.78 2.43
C ALA A 125 4.42 -12.46 3.64
N CYS A 126 3.29 -13.14 3.44
CA CYS A 126 2.64 -13.96 4.47
C CYS A 126 3.52 -15.12 4.94
N LYS A 127 4.22 -15.79 4.01
CA LYS A 127 5.22 -16.82 4.36
C LYS A 127 6.31 -16.25 5.23
N LEU A 128 6.89 -15.11 4.83
CA LEU A 128 7.92 -14.43 5.61
C LEU A 128 7.43 -14.06 7.01
N LYS A 129 6.19 -13.56 7.14
CA LYS A 129 5.57 -13.29 8.45
C LYS A 129 5.54 -14.55 9.32
N GLY A 130 5.04 -15.66 8.79
CA GLY A 130 5.00 -16.93 9.52
C GLY A 130 6.39 -17.46 9.91
N GLU A 131 7.41 -17.24 9.07
CA GLU A 131 8.79 -17.58 9.41
C GLU A 131 9.32 -16.73 10.57
N TYR A 132 8.97 -15.44 10.62
CA TYR A 132 9.34 -14.55 11.72
C TYR A 132 8.61 -14.90 13.03
N GLU A 133 7.34 -15.32 12.99
CA GLU A 133 6.60 -15.81 14.17
C GLU A 133 7.26 -17.08 14.77
N GLN A 134 7.76 -17.98 13.91
CA GLN A 134 8.53 -19.14 14.35
C GLN A 134 9.89 -18.76 14.95
N LEU A 135 10.54 -17.76 14.34
CA LEU A 135 11.82 -17.22 14.80
C LEU A 135 11.68 -16.57 16.18
N GLU A 136 10.61 -15.78 16.37
CA GLU A 136 10.23 -15.16 17.64
C GLU A 136 10.01 -16.20 18.73
N SER A 137 9.22 -17.23 18.44
CA SER A 137 8.98 -18.34 19.39
C SER A 137 10.30 -19.01 19.80
N SER A 138 11.13 -19.37 18.81
CA SER A 138 12.44 -20.00 19.03
C SER A 138 13.38 -19.11 19.86
N PHE A 139 13.33 -17.80 19.61
CA PHE A 139 14.13 -16.82 20.32
C PHE A 139 13.72 -16.71 21.79
N TYR A 140 12.43 -16.63 22.10
CA TYR A 140 11.93 -16.59 23.47
C TYR A 140 12.15 -17.90 24.23
N ASP A 141 12.07 -19.04 23.56
CA ASP A 141 12.42 -20.35 24.14
C ASP A 141 13.89 -20.37 24.60
N ILE A 142 14.81 -19.92 23.75
CA ILE A 142 16.24 -19.83 24.07
C ILE A 142 16.49 -18.86 25.23
N LEU A 143 15.85 -17.68 25.22
CA LEU A 143 15.98 -16.72 26.30
C LEU A 143 15.52 -17.33 27.64
N SER A 144 14.41 -18.05 27.62
CA SER A 144 13.87 -18.74 28.79
C SER A 144 14.82 -19.82 29.30
N ASP A 145 15.43 -20.60 28.40
CA ASP A 145 16.41 -21.63 28.71
C ASP A 145 17.70 -21.05 29.31
N ILE A 146 18.21 -19.95 28.76
CA ILE A 146 19.37 -19.21 29.31
C ILE A 146 19.06 -18.75 30.72
N GLN A 147 17.89 -18.16 30.96
CA GLN A 147 17.48 -17.69 32.28
C GLN A 147 17.37 -18.85 33.28
N ARG A 148 16.73 -19.96 32.88
CA ARG A 148 16.59 -21.16 33.71
C ARG A 148 17.96 -21.72 34.11
N LYS A 149 18.88 -21.90 33.15
CA LYS A 149 20.24 -22.37 33.43
C LYS A 149 21.02 -21.39 34.30
N THR A 150 20.93 -20.09 34.02
CA THR A 150 21.62 -19.05 34.81
C THR A 150 21.19 -19.05 36.27
N ASN A 151 19.89 -19.26 36.53
CA ASN A 151 19.33 -19.34 37.89
C ASN A 151 19.65 -20.67 38.59
N SER A 152 19.89 -21.74 37.83
CA SER A 152 20.21 -23.08 38.36
C SER A 152 21.68 -23.25 38.77
N TYR A 153 22.60 -22.43 38.27
CA TYR A 153 24.04 -22.61 38.56
C TYR A 153 24.41 -22.18 39.99
N PRO A 154 25.03 -23.06 40.80
CA PRO A 154 25.56 -22.67 42.11
C PRO A 154 26.64 -21.60 41.93
N ARG A 155 26.73 -20.65 42.87
CA ARG A 155 27.61 -19.47 42.84
C ARG A 155 29.11 -19.75 42.54
N LYS A 156 29.54 -21.01 42.56
CA LYS A 156 30.90 -21.50 42.31
C LYS A 156 31.25 -21.72 40.83
N SER A 157 30.29 -21.92 39.92
CA SER A 157 30.54 -22.00 38.46
C SER A 157 30.55 -20.61 37.81
N ARG A 158 31.53 -19.78 38.21
CA ARG A 158 31.59 -18.38 37.78
C ARG A 158 31.77 -18.23 36.27
N ILE A 159 32.50 -19.15 35.62
CA ILE A 159 32.82 -19.09 34.19
C ILE A 159 31.59 -19.41 33.33
N GLU A 160 30.92 -20.54 33.58
CA GLU A 160 29.71 -20.94 32.86
C GLU A 160 28.59 -19.89 32.99
N ARG A 161 28.42 -19.35 34.20
CA ARG A 161 27.46 -18.26 34.43
C ARG A 161 27.82 -16.98 33.67
N GLN A 162 29.11 -16.64 33.60
CA GLN A 162 29.57 -15.46 32.85
C GLN A 162 29.32 -15.63 31.33
N ASN A 163 29.55 -16.83 30.80
CA ASN A 163 29.30 -17.15 29.39
C ASN A 163 27.81 -17.04 29.03
N LEU A 164 26.92 -17.54 29.90
CA LEU A 164 25.47 -17.39 29.71
C LEU A 164 25.01 -15.93 29.76
N ILE A 165 25.60 -15.10 30.64
CA ILE A 165 25.31 -13.67 30.69
C ILE A 165 25.82 -12.96 29.42
N GLN A 166 26.99 -13.34 28.90
CA GLN A 166 27.50 -12.80 27.63
C GLN A 166 26.60 -13.19 26.45
N LEU A 167 26.16 -14.45 26.39
CA LEU A 167 25.22 -14.92 25.37
C LEU A 167 23.88 -14.18 25.48
N GLN A 168 23.36 -14.01 26.70
CA GLN A 168 22.16 -13.21 26.95
C GLN A 168 22.33 -11.76 26.50
N ASN A 169 23.51 -11.17 26.69
CA ASN A 169 23.81 -9.81 26.26
C ASN A 169 23.95 -9.70 24.72
N LYS A 170 24.50 -10.72 24.05
CA LYS A 170 24.51 -10.82 22.58
C LYS A 170 23.09 -10.94 22.02
N LEU A 171 22.25 -11.76 22.64
CA LEU A 171 20.84 -11.93 22.27
C LEU A 171 19.97 -10.74 22.70
N LYS A 172 20.43 -9.88 23.62
CA LYS A 172 19.68 -8.72 24.11
C LYS A 172 19.44 -7.62 23.06
N ILE A 173 19.84 -7.84 21.82
CA ILE A 173 19.34 -7.13 20.63
C ILE A 173 17.87 -7.54 20.34
N ASN A 174 17.05 -7.60 21.39
CA ASN A 174 15.61 -7.90 21.34
C ASN A 174 14.86 -6.89 20.44
N LEU A 175 15.39 -5.66 20.40
CA LEU A 175 14.86 -4.55 19.61
C LEU A 175 14.96 -4.76 18.10
N GLU A 176 15.91 -5.57 17.61
CA GLU A 176 16.02 -5.81 16.17
C GLU A 176 15.00 -6.83 15.69
N LEU A 177 14.74 -7.90 16.43
CA LEU A 177 13.75 -8.91 16.04
C LEU A 177 12.33 -8.33 16.03
N GLU A 178 11.92 -7.66 17.11
CA GLU A 178 10.60 -7.00 17.19
C GLU A 178 10.42 -5.94 16.11
N ARG A 179 11.47 -5.13 15.85
CA ARG A 179 11.46 -4.17 14.74
C ARG A 179 11.27 -4.86 13.39
N LEU A 180 11.95 -5.99 13.14
CA LEU A 180 11.86 -6.69 11.86
C LEU A 180 10.49 -7.36 11.69
N ILE A 181 9.90 -7.90 12.75
CA ILE A 181 8.53 -8.42 12.75
C ILE A 181 7.56 -7.31 12.34
N ASN A 182 7.67 -6.13 12.97
CA ASN A 182 6.85 -4.97 12.63
C ASN A 182 7.09 -4.51 11.19
N GLN A 183 8.35 -4.52 10.70
CA GLN A 183 8.65 -4.19 9.30
C GLN A 183 8.01 -5.17 8.30
N VAL A 184 7.97 -6.46 8.63
CA VAL A 184 7.30 -7.46 7.79
C VAL A 184 5.79 -7.24 7.77
N GLU A 185 5.20 -6.94 8.93
CA GLU A 185 3.76 -6.66 9.04
C GLU A 185 3.36 -5.38 8.31
N GLU A 186 4.11 -4.29 8.52
CA GLU A 186 3.94 -3.05 7.77
C GLU A 186 4.09 -3.29 6.26
N GLY A 187 5.16 -3.98 5.85
CA GLY A 187 5.39 -4.29 4.44
C GLY A 187 4.25 -5.10 3.83
N LEU A 188 3.67 -6.05 4.55
CA LEU A 188 2.49 -6.82 4.12
C LEU A 188 1.25 -5.92 3.96
N ASN A 189 0.99 -5.04 4.93
CA ASN A 189 -0.15 -4.13 4.89
C ASN A 189 -0.03 -3.10 3.75
N GLU A 190 1.17 -2.58 3.52
CA GLU A 190 1.47 -1.69 2.40
C GLU A 190 1.27 -2.40 1.06
N LEU A 191 1.66 -3.67 0.94
CA LEU A 191 1.44 -4.45 -0.27
C LEU A 191 -0.05 -4.69 -0.56
N GLN A 192 -0.85 -4.97 0.48
CA GLN A 192 -2.30 -5.11 0.36
C GLN A 192 -2.94 -3.77 -0.06
N SER A 193 -2.47 -2.66 0.51
CA SER A 193 -2.91 -1.32 0.15
C SER A 193 -2.53 -0.98 -1.30
N ALA A 194 -1.31 -1.34 -1.72
CA ALA A 194 -0.85 -1.16 -3.10
C ALA A 194 -1.75 -1.90 -4.09
N LYS A 195 -2.13 -3.15 -3.77
CA LYS A 195 -3.07 -3.93 -4.58
C LYS A 195 -4.43 -3.22 -4.67
N PHE A 196 -5.00 -2.82 -3.54
CA PHE A 196 -6.29 -2.12 -3.51
C PHE A 196 -6.28 -0.86 -4.37
N PHE A 197 -5.27 -0.01 -4.21
CA PHE A 197 -5.14 1.22 -5.00
C PHE A 197 -4.92 0.94 -6.48
N PHE A 198 -4.20 -0.12 -6.84
CA PHE A 198 -4.01 -0.50 -8.24
C PHE A 198 -5.34 -0.91 -8.89
N GLU A 199 -6.11 -1.76 -8.22
CA GLU A 199 -7.44 -2.18 -8.68
C GLU A 199 -8.37 -0.96 -8.82
N LYS A 200 -8.37 -0.07 -7.82
CA LYS A 200 -9.13 1.19 -7.89
C LYS A 200 -8.71 2.09 -9.04
N ALA A 201 -7.41 2.25 -9.29
CA ALA A 201 -6.92 3.04 -10.41
C ALA A 201 -7.46 2.53 -11.75
N GLN A 202 -7.44 1.20 -11.95
CA GLN A 202 -7.95 0.58 -13.17
C GLN A 202 -9.48 0.74 -13.31
N GLU A 203 -10.24 0.50 -12.24
CA GLU A 203 -11.69 0.67 -12.22
C GLU A 203 -12.09 2.13 -12.52
N THR A 204 -11.49 3.08 -11.81
CA THR A 204 -11.81 4.51 -11.95
C THR A 204 -11.43 5.05 -13.33
N LEU A 205 -10.33 4.57 -13.94
CA LEU A 205 -9.99 4.97 -15.31
C LEU A 205 -11.00 4.43 -16.33
N LYS A 206 -11.42 3.16 -16.19
CA LYS A 206 -12.47 2.57 -17.04
C LYS A 206 -13.78 3.37 -16.91
N GLU A 207 -14.15 3.75 -15.69
CA GLU A 207 -15.33 4.57 -15.42
C GLU A 207 -15.22 5.97 -16.06
N ALA A 208 -14.08 6.65 -15.90
CA ALA A 208 -13.85 7.96 -16.50
C ALA A 208 -14.03 7.94 -18.03
N ILE A 209 -13.48 6.92 -18.69
CA ILE A 209 -13.59 6.74 -20.14
C ILE A 209 -15.03 6.44 -20.53
N ALA A 210 -15.70 5.51 -19.83
CA ALA A 210 -17.08 5.14 -20.11
C ALA A 210 -18.03 6.34 -19.98
N GLU A 211 -17.90 7.13 -18.91
CA GLU A 211 -18.70 8.33 -18.70
C GLU A 211 -18.40 9.41 -19.74
N ARG A 212 -17.15 9.56 -20.19
CA ARG A 212 -16.82 10.44 -21.31
C ARG A 212 -17.54 10.00 -22.59
N LEU A 213 -17.52 8.72 -22.91
CA LEU A 213 -18.17 8.17 -24.11
C LEU A 213 -19.70 8.37 -24.06
N LYS A 214 -20.34 8.09 -22.92
CA LYS A 214 -21.77 8.37 -22.72
C LYS A 214 -22.11 9.86 -22.88
N ASN A 215 -21.28 10.74 -22.34
CA ASN A 215 -21.50 12.18 -22.38
C ASN A 215 -21.24 12.80 -23.76
N ALA A 216 -20.29 12.26 -24.53
CA ALA A 216 -20.06 12.67 -25.92
C ALA A 216 -21.33 12.51 -26.78
N LEU A 217 -22.16 11.51 -26.46
CA LEU A 217 -23.40 11.18 -27.16
C LEU A 217 -24.60 12.05 -26.74
N ARG A 218 -24.54 12.70 -25.56
CA ARG A 218 -25.63 13.57 -25.04
C ARG A 218 -25.30 15.06 -25.27
N SER A 219 -25.79 15.61 -26.39
CA SER A 219 -25.53 16.99 -26.84
C SER A 219 -25.86 18.10 -25.81
N SER A 220 -26.75 17.86 -24.83
CA SER A 220 -27.30 18.89 -23.94
C SER A 220 -26.50 19.14 -22.65
N PHE A 221 -25.56 18.27 -22.26
CA PHE A 221 -24.87 18.35 -20.95
C PHE A 221 -23.34 18.58 -21.02
N ARG A 222 -22.83 19.09 -22.16
CA ARG A 222 -21.39 19.20 -22.44
C ARG A 222 -20.52 20.04 -21.48
N ARG A 223 -21.07 20.95 -20.67
CA ARG A 223 -20.24 21.90 -19.87
C ARG A 223 -19.99 21.48 -18.42
N VAL A 224 -20.98 20.93 -17.71
CA VAL A 224 -20.83 20.55 -16.29
C VAL A 224 -20.20 19.16 -16.15
N ALA A 225 -20.46 18.26 -17.10
CA ALA A 225 -19.92 16.90 -17.10
C ALA A 225 -18.39 16.86 -17.28
N ASN A 226 -17.79 17.81 -17.99
CA ASN A 226 -16.34 17.79 -18.26
C ASN A 226 -15.47 17.91 -17.02
N TYR A 227 -15.90 18.65 -15.98
CA TYR A 227 -15.12 18.78 -14.76
C TYR A 227 -15.05 17.46 -13.97
N LEU A 228 -16.20 16.78 -13.83
CA LEU A 228 -16.29 15.49 -13.15
C LEU A 228 -15.46 14.40 -13.87
N LEU A 229 -15.48 14.38 -15.20
CA LEU A 229 -14.68 13.43 -16.00
C LEU A 229 -13.17 13.63 -15.82
N VAL A 230 -12.73 14.89 -15.78
CA VAL A 230 -11.33 15.25 -15.49
C VAL A 230 -10.97 14.84 -14.07
N GLN A 231 -11.88 15.01 -13.09
CA GLN A 231 -11.65 14.59 -11.72
C GLN A 231 -11.46 13.08 -11.60
N LEU A 232 -12.32 12.27 -12.23
CA LEU A 232 -12.19 10.80 -12.22
C LEU A 232 -10.86 10.35 -12.81
N SER A 233 -10.44 10.94 -13.93
CA SER A 233 -9.13 10.62 -14.54
C SER A 233 -7.97 10.95 -13.60
N ARG A 234 -8.01 12.11 -12.94
CA ARG A 234 -7.01 12.51 -11.94
C ARG A 234 -7.04 11.67 -10.67
N GLU A 235 -8.21 11.14 -10.31
CA GLU A 235 -8.36 10.25 -9.17
C GLU A 235 -7.76 8.87 -9.49
N ALA A 236 -8.03 8.32 -10.68
CA ALA A 236 -7.35 7.12 -11.17
C ALA A 236 -5.83 7.26 -11.18
N GLN A 237 -5.32 8.41 -11.64
CA GLN A 237 -3.89 8.72 -11.56
C GLN A 237 -3.38 8.68 -10.12
N ARG A 238 -4.04 9.38 -9.18
CA ARG A 238 -3.62 9.41 -7.77
C ARG A 238 -3.65 8.03 -7.11
N TYR A 239 -4.62 7.20 -7.45
CA TYR A 239 -4.64 5.81 -6.99
C TYR A 239 -3.45 5.03 -7.54
N ALA A 240 -3.07 5.21 -8.80
CA ALA A 240 -1.89 4.56 -9.36
C ALA A 240 -0.58 5.05 -8.69
N GLU A 241 -0.45 6.35 -8.44
CA GLU A 241 0.70 6.93 -7.71
C GLU A 241 0.81 6.35 -6.29
N ASN A 242 -0.31 6.31 -5.57
CA ASN A 242 -0.38 5.71 -4.23
C ASN A 242 -0.02 4.22 -4.26
N SER A 243 -0.54 3.48 -5.24
CA SER A 243 -0.21 2.07 -5.43
C SER A 243 1.30 1.86 -5.61
N LEU A 244 1.92 2.66 -6.47
CA LEU A 244 3.36 2.59 -6.73
C LEU A 244 4.17 2.89 -5.47
N GLY A 245 3.84 3.98 -4.77
CA GLY A 245 4.55 4.37 -3.54
C GLY A 245 4.48 3.29 -2.45
N GLN A 246 3.30 2.70 -2.27
CA GLN A 246 3.09 1.60 -1.31
C GLN A 246 3.85 0.33 -1.72
N LEU A 247 3.85 -0.02 -3.02
CA LEU A 247 4.60 -1.16 -3.55
C LEU A 247 6.12 -0.99 -3.34
N GLU A 248 6.65 0.20 -3.59
CA GLU A 248 8.07 0.50 -3.42
C GLU A 248 8.48 0.47 -1.94
N SER A 249 7.68 1.08 -1.06
CA SER A 249 7.91 1.05 0.40
C SER A 249 7.89 -0.38 0.93
N SER A 250 6.85 -1.14 0.58
CA SER A 250 6.69 -2.54 0.96
C SER A 250 7.89 -3.38 0.54
N SER A 251 8.34 -3.21 -0.71
CA SER A 251 9.50 -3.90 -1.25
C SER A 251 10.76 -3.63 -0.42
N ILE A 252 11.00 -2.37 -0.03
CA ILE A 252 12.16 -2.01 0.80
C ILE A 252 12.08 -2.72 2.16
N LYS A 253 10.95 -2.62 2.86
CA LYS A 253 10.76 -3.21 4.20
C LYS A 253 10.91 -4.73 4.20
N LEU A 254 10.24 -5.40 3.26
CA LEU A 254 10.28 -6.86 3.17
C LEU A 254 11.66 -7.38 2.78
N ASN A 255 12.41 -6.65 1.94
CA ASN A 255 13.76 -7.03 1.58
C ASN A 255 14.77 -6.80 2.72
N GLU A 256 14.65 -5.69 3.45
CA GLU A 256 15.47 -5.46 4.65
C GLU A 256 15.26 -6.60 5.66
N ALA A 257 14.00 -6.96 5.91
CA ALA A 257 13.66 -8.09 6.77
C ALA A 257 14.27 -9.40 6.26
N LYS A 258 14.03 -9.77 5.00
CA LYS A 258 14.62 -10.99 4.40
C LYS A 258 16.15 -11.03 4.53
N GLY A 259 16.83 -9.91 4.30
CA GLY A 259 18.28 -9.81 4.42
C GLY A 259 18.77 -10.06 5.85
N LYS A 260 18.06 -9.54 6.85
CA LYS A 260 18.43 -9.66 8.26
C LYS A 260 18.01 -10.97 8.92
N LYS A 261 17.00 -11.65 8.38
CA LYS A 261 16.51 -12.92 8.91
C LYS A 261 17.63 -13.94 9.13
N LYS A 262 18.53 -14.11 8.15
CA LYS A 262 19.61 -15.10 8.21
C LYS A 262 20.61 -14.82 9.34
N GLU A 263 20.91 -13.55 9.60
CA GLU A 263 21.79 -13.16 10.71
C GLU A 263 21.17 -13.57 12.07
N ILE A 264 19.85 -13.44 12.21
CA ILE A 264 19.13 -13.82 13.44
C ILE A 264 19.06 -15.34 13.59
N GLU A 265 18.80 -16.07 12.52
CA GLU A 265 18.81 -17.54 12.52
C GLU A 265 20.18 -18.07 13.00
N GLU A 266 21.29 -17.50 12.50
CA GLU A 266 22.64 -17.87 12.93
C GLU A 266 22.89 -17.58 14.42
N LEU A 267 22.43 -16.44 14.94
CA LEU A 267 22.53 -16.10 16.36
C LEU A 267 21.75 -17.08 17.26
N ILE A 268 20.56 -17.48 16.82
CA ILE A 268 19.71 -18.46 17.50
C ILE A 268 20.41 -19.83 17.55
N GLU A 269 21.03 -20.28 16.45
CA GLU A 269 21.75 -21.55 16.40
C GLU A 269 23.05 -21.53 17.23
N GLU A 270 23.80 -20.41 17.25
CA GLU A 270 24.95 -20.23 18.15
C GLU A 270 24.50 -20.38 19.62
N ALA A 271 23.37 -19.78 19.96
CA ALA A 271 22.82 -19.84 21.31
C ALA A 271 22.34 -21.25 21.70
N LYS A 272 21.64 -21.97 20.81
CA LYS A 272 21.25 -23.37 21.02
C LYS A 272 22.46 -24.27 21.25
N SER A 273 23.49 -24.13 20.42
CA SER A 273 24.73 -24.92 20.52
C SER A 273 25.45 -24.66 21.84
N SER A 274 25.51 -23.40 22.28
CA SER A 274 26.09 -22.99 23.56
C SER A 274 25.29 -23.52 24.75
N LEU A 275 23.96 -23.63 24.61
CA LEU A 275 23.09 -24.22 25.63
C LEU A 275 23.15 -25.75 25.65
N ALA A 276 23.52 -26.43 24.57
CA ALA A 276 23.65 -27.89 24.55
C ALA A 276 24.96 -28.38 25.19
N SER A 277 25.97 -27.51 25.26
CA SER A 277 27.26 -27.74 25.93
C SER A 277 27.17 -27.63 27.45
#